data_AF-A0A3D0RAF5-F1
#
_entry.id   AF-A0A3D0RAF5-F1
#
_cell.length_a   1.000
_cell.length_b   1.000
_cell.length_c   1.000
_cell.angle_alpha   90.00
_cell.angle_beta   90.00
_cell.angle_gamma   90.00
#
_symmetry.space_group_name_H-M   'P 1'
#
loop_
_entity.id
_entity.type
_entity.pdbx_description
1 polymer ?
#
loop_
_entity_poly.entity_id
_entity_poly.type
_entity_poly.pdbx_seq_one_letter_code
_entity_poly.pdbx_strand_id
1 'polypeptide(L)'
;MADNFSVTAHWRDSARSARFFIVDARAAFPIFLFLMHIRLWTAALVIVSAIFFGIIEHYGFTVPVFLRWLRSFLAGKIKSTQPWWR
;
A
#
# COMPACT_ATOMS: atom_id res chain seq x y z
N MET A 1 34.65 1.63 -15.65
CA MET A 1 34.18 2.56 -14.58
C MET A 1 32.81 2.12 -14.03
N ALA A 2 32.61 0.84 -13.70
CA ALA A 2 31.29 0.32 -13.27
C ALA A 2 31.35 -0.64 -12.06
N ASP A 3 32.40 -0.56 -11.22
CA ASP A 3 32.63 -1.52 -10.12
C ASP A 3 32.44 -0.92 -8.71
N ASN A 4 31.61 0.12 -8.56
CA ASN A 4 31.33 0.77 -7.26
C ASN A 4 29.95 0.39 -6.69
N PHE A 5 29.48 -0.85 -6.88
CA PHE A 5 28.24 -1.33 -6.28
C PHE A 5 28.53 -2.26 -5.10
N SER A 6 27.68 -2.20 -4.06
CA SER A 6 27.75 -3.13 -2.93
C SER A 6 27.57 -4.57 -3.41
N VAL A 7 28.33 -5.53 -2.86
CA VAL A 7 28.15 -6.98 -3.12
C VAL A 7 26.73 -7.45 -2.78
N THR A 8 26.04 -6.74 -1.89
CA THR A 8 24.65 -7.02 -1.50
C THR A 8 23.60 -6.33 -2.38
N ALA A 9 24.00 -5.43 -3.30
CA ALA A 9 23.07 -4.72 -4.15
C ALA A 9 22.57 -5.66 -5.26
N HIS A 10 21.30 -6.03 -5.19
CA HIS A 10 20.68 -6.90 -6.17
C HIS A 10 19.46 -6.21 -6.80
N TRP A 11 19.32 -6.24 -8.13
CA TRP A 11 18.21 -5.61 -8.85
C TRP A 11 16.82 -6.10 -8.40
N ARG A 12 16.74 -7.32 -7.87
CA ARG A 12 15.54 -7.90 -7.21
C ARG A 12 15.02 -7.03 -6.06
N ASP A 13 15.90 -6.35 -5.34
CA ASP A 13 15.51 -5.56 -4.18
C ASP A 13 14.71 -4.30 -4.57
N SER A 14 14.82 -3.85 -5.82
CA SER A 14 14.00 -2.78 -6.38
C SER A 14 12.51 -3.12 -6.47
N ALA A 15 12.13 -4.40 -6.40
CA ALA A 15 10.73 -4.85 -6.43
C ALA A 15 10.09 -4.96 -5.03
N ARG A 16 10.85 -4.73 -3.95
CA ARG A 16 10.30 -4.78 -2.58
C ARG A 16 9.34 -3.60 -2.35
N SER A 17 8.27 -3.81 -1.59
CA SER A 17 7.37 -2.71 -1.23
C SER A 17 8.11 -1.70 -0.37
N ALA A 18 7.94 -0.41 -0.67
CA ALA A 18 8.47 0.67 0.16
C ALA A 18 7.75 0.66 1.52
N ARG A 19 8.52 0.60 2.61
CA ARG A 19 8.00 0.59 3.98
C ARG A 19 8.51 1.80 4.74
N PHE A 20 7.63 2.41 5.52
CA PHE A 20 7.98 3.41 6.52
C PHE A 20 7.90 2.73 7.90
N PHE A 21 9.05 2.30 8.41
CA PHE A 21 9.14 1.41 9.57
C PHE A 21 8.36 0.10 9.36
N ILE A 22 7.34 -0.14 10.18
CA ILE A 22 6.51 -1.35 10.12
C ILE A 22 5.42 -1.20 9.05
N VAL A 23 4.99 0.03 8.73
CA VAL A 23 3.81 0.29 7.91
C VAL A 23 4.19 0.52 6.44
N ASP A 24 3.34 0.12 5.49
CA ASP A 24 3.50 0.47 4.07
C ASP A 24 3.66 1.99 3.86
N ALA A 25 4.60 2.41 3.02
CA ALA A 25 4.91 3.83 2.80
C ALA A 25 3.69 4.65 2.32
N ARG A 26 2.71 4.02 1.65
CA ARG A 26 1.47 4.67 1.21
C ARG A 26 0.61 5.15 2.38
N ALA A 27 0.68 4.47 3.52
CA ALA A 27 -0.04 4.83 4.74
C ALA A 27 0.56 6.04 5.47
N ALA A 28 1.73 6.51 5.06
CA ALA A 28 2.37 7.70 5.64
C ALA A 28 1.80 9.03 5.07
N PHE A 29 1.04 8.98 3.98
CA PHE A 29 0.47 10.19 3.34
C PHE A 29 -0.40 11.05 4.28
N PRO A 30 -1.27 10.50 5.14
CA PRO A 30 -2.01 11.27 6.14
C PRO A 30 -1.11 12.02 7.13
N ILE A 31 0.04 11.45 7.48
CA ILE A 31 1.02 12.12 8.35
C ILE A 31 1.55 13.37 7.64
N PHE A 32 1.89 13.26 6.35
CA PHE A 32 2.29 14.41 5.55
C PHE A 32 1.22 15.51 5.53
N LEU A 33 -0.05 15.15 5.33
CA LEU A 33 -1.17 16.11 5.38
C LEU A 33 -1.31 16.79 6.74
N PHE A 34 -1.16 16.04 7.83
CA PHE A 34 -1.19 16.58 9.19
C PHE A 34 -0.06 17.58 9.43
N LEU A 35 1.15 17.28 8.96
CA LEU A 35 2.30 18.19 9.07
C LEU A 35 2.08 19.48 8.26
N MET A 36 1.41 19.41 7.10
CA MET A 36 1.06 20.57 6.29
C MET A 36 -0.06 21.42 6.91
N HIS A 37 -0.97 20.81 7.67
CA HIS A 37 -2.13 21.49 8.24
C HIS A 37 -2.45 20.95 9.64
N ILE A 38 -1.75 21.43 10.66
CA ILE A 38 -1.91 20.93 12.03
C ILE A 38 -3.26 21.38 12.61
N ARG A 39 -4.26 20.48 12.54
CA ARG A 39 -5.58 20.59 13.17
C ARG A 39 -6.00 19.26 13.80
N LEU A 40 -6.99 19.32 14.70
CA LEU A 40 -7.55 18.13 15.33
C LEU A 40 -8.13 17.15 14.30
N TRP A 41 -8.79 17.65 13.26
CA TRP A 41 -9.38 16.78 12.23
C TRP A 41 -8.31 16.04 11.41
N THR A 42 -7.20 16.69 11.09
CA THR A 42 -6.06 16.04 10.42
C THR A 42 -5.36 15.05 11.34
N ALA A 43 -5.31 15.28 12.66
CA ALA A 43 -4.80 14.31 13.61
C ALA A 43 -5.70 13.06 13.67
N ALA A 44 -7.03 13.27 13.68
CA ALA A 44 -8.00 12.18 13.59
C ALA A 44 -7.84 11.39 12.28
N LEU A 45 -7.59 12.08 11.15
CA LEU A 45 -7.29 11.44 9.86
C LEU A 45 -6.06 10.52 9.95
N VAL A 46 -4.98 10.95 10.60
CA VAL A 46 -3.78 10.10 10.82
C VAL A 46 -4.14 8.85 11.61
N ILE A 47 -4.85 9.00 12.73
CA ILE A 47 -5.19 7.88 13.61
C ILE A 47 -6.09 6.88 12.87
N VAL A 48 -7.16 7.34 12.22
CA VAL A 48 -8.08 6.47 11.47
C VAL A 48 -7.35 5.75 10.34
N SER A 49 -6.49 6.44 9.60
CA SER A 49 -5.73 5.83 8.51
C SER A 49 -4.72 4.81 9.02
N ALA A 50 -4.01 5.11 10.11
CA ALA A 50 -3.05 4.20 10.71
C ALA A 50 -3.73 2.91 11.19
N ILE A 51 -4.91 3.01 11.82
CA ILE A 51 -5.70 1.85 12.23
C ILE A 51 -6.16 1.07 10.99
N PHE A 52 -6.72 1.75 9.98
CA PHE A 52 -7.21 1.10 8.77
C PHE A 52 -6.11 0.32 8.02
N PHE A 53 -4.96 0.95 7.77
CA PHE A 53 -3.83 0.30 7.11
C PHE A 53 -3.18 -0.77 8.00
N GLY A 54 -3.13 -0.56 9.32
CA GLY A 54 -2.65 -1.55 10.27
C GLY A 54 -3.50 -2.83 10.27
N ILE A 55 -4.84 -2.70 10.16
CA ILE A 55 -5.74 -3.86 10.02
C ILE A 55 -5.47 -4.59 8.70
N ILE A 56 -5.36 -3.87 7.59
CA ILE A 56 -5.07 -4.47 6.27
C ILE A 56 -3.76 -5.25 6.30
N GLU A 57 -2.70 -4.65 6.86
CA GLU A 57 -1.40 -5.29 6.98
C GLU A 57 -1.40 -6.48 7.95
N HIS A 58 -2.18 -6.42 9.04
CA HIS A 58 -2.36 -7.54 9.96
C HIS A 58 -2.93 -8.79 9.26
N TYR A 59 -3.82 -8.61 8.29
CA TYR A 59 -4.33 -9.70 7.44
C TYR A 59 -3.40 -10.10 6.29
N GLY A 60 -2.20 -9.50 6.18
CA GLY A 60 -1.22 -9.80 5.13
C GLY A 60 -1.55 -9.18 3.77
N PHE A 61 -2.51 -8.26 3.71
CA PHE A 61 -2.83 -7.56 2.47
C PHE A 61 -1.86 -6.41 2.21
N THR A 62 -1.42 -6.26 0.96
CA THR A 62 -0.89 -4.98 0.46
C THR A 62 -2.04 -4.12 -0.04
N VAL A 63 -1.88 -2.79 -0.07
CA VAL A 63 -2.93 -1.86 -0.54
C VAL A 63 -3.48 -2.26 -1.93
N PRO A 64 -2.67 -2.59 -2.95
CA PRO A 64 -3.20 -3.02 -4.25
C PRO A 64 -3.94 -4.37 -4.21
N VAL A 65 -3.54 -5.29 -3.34
CA VAL A 65 -4.24 -6.58 -3.17
C VAL A 65 -5.58 -6.34 -2.47
N PHE A 66 -5.62 -5.52 -1.42
CA PHE A 66 -6.85 -5.12 -0.74
C PHE A 66 -7.85 -4.49 -1.71
N LEU A 67 -7.41 -3.56 -2.57
CA LEU A 67 -8.28 -2.95 -3.58
C LEU A 67 -8.81 -3.97 -4.61
N ARG A 68 -8.01 -4.95 -5.01
CA ARG A 68 -8.46 -6.05 -5.89
C ARG A 68 -9.47 -6.97 -5.21
N TRP A 69 -9.24 -7.26 -3.93
CA TRP A 69 -10.16 -8.02 -3.09
C TRP A 69 -11.48 -7.27 -2.93
N LEU A 70 -11.43 -5.99 -2.55
CA LEU A 70 -12.60 -5.13 -2.38
C LEU A 70 -13.40 -5.02 -3.68
N ARG A 71 -12.73 -4.79 -4.81
CA ARG A 71 -13.40 -4.78 -6.13
C ARG A 71 -14.07 -6.11 -6.44
N SER A 72 -13.40 -7.23 -6.14
CA SER A 72 -13.96 -8.56 -6.36
C SER A 72 -15.13 -8.86 -5.44
N PHE A 73 -15.09 -8.35 -4.21
CA PHE A 73 -16.15 -8.46 -3.23
C PHE A 73 -17.39 -7.67 -3.68
N LEU A 74 -17.21 -6.42 -4.11
CA LEU A 74 -18.28 -5.56 -4.63
C LEU A 74 -18.90 -6.08 -5.94
N ALA A 75 -18.11 -6.73 -6.80
CA ALA A 75 -18.60 -7.31 -8.06
C ALA A 75 -19.52 -8.54 -7.86
N GLY A 76 -19.53 -9.14 -6.66
CA GLY A 76 -20.36 -10.30 -6.36
C GLY A 76 -19.84 -11.62 -6.95
N LYS A 77 -20.70 -12.65 -6.90
CA LYS A 77 -20.33 -14.05 -7.24
C LYS A 77 -20.18 -14.29 -8.75
N ILE A 78 -20.92 -13.55 -9.58
CA ILE A 78 -20.96 -13.76 -11.03
C ILE A 78 -19.91 -12.86 -11.69
N LYS A 79 -18.92 -13.47 -12.33
CA LYS A 79 -17.89 -12.74 -13.07
C LYS A 79 -18.07 -12.98 -14.56
N SER A 80 -18.46 -11.95 -15.30
CA SER A 80 -18.46 -11.98 -16.76
C SER A 80 -17.01 -12.03 -17.24
N THR A 81 -16.64 -13.12 -17.92
CA THR A 81 -15.33 -13.28 -18.56
C THR A 81 -15.55 -13.26 -20.06
N GLN A 82 -14.93 -12.31 -20.75
CA GLN A 82 -14.82 -12.38 -22.21
C GLN A 82 -13.62 -13.27 -22.54
N PRO A 83 -13.79 -14.31 -23.37
CA PRO A 83 -12.67 -15.11 -23.83
C PRO A 83 -11.73 -14.26 -24.70
N TRP A 84 -10.41 -14.44 -24.57
CA TRP A 84 -9.42 -13.58 -25.23
C TRP A 84 -9.38 -13.70 -26.77
N TRP A 85 -10.05 -14.73 -27.31
CA TRP A 85 -10.07 -15.05 -28.75
C TRP A 85 -11.32 -14.54 -29.48
N ARG A 86 -12.20 -13.80 -28.79
CA ARG A 86 -13.31 -13.07 -29.40
C ARG A 86 -12.95 -11.60 -29.52
#